data_AF-A0A4R9C166-F1
#
_entry.id   AF-A0A4R9C166-F1
#
_cell.length_a   1.000
_cell.length_b   1.000
_cell.length_c   1.000
_cell.angle_alpha   90.00
_cell.angle_beta   90.00
_cell.angle_gamma   90.00
#
_symmetry.space_group_name_H-M   'P 1'
#
loop_
_entity.id
_entity.type
_entity.pdbx_description
1 polymer ?
#
loop_
_entity_poly.entity_id
_entity_poly.type
_entity_poly.pdbx_seq_one_letter_code
_entity_poly.pdbx_strand_id
1 'polypeptide(L)'
;MIDYKDVKKYIKSYEIITLNDNQLNQYFNNAILNYCNAEKITIDIDEIKVIIKDLYFEYRGLSIIDKLLEDDEINEIMVNSFNNIFIEYKGKMVKSNLKFSNDEHYNRIIQKIVSDAGREVNVSNPIVDATLYDGSRVNIVLPPISKDNPSMTIRKFSNKVITIDDLIQFNTIDDKVAKFINDIVKAKYNLIISGGTSTGKTTFLNAISEFISNDERIITIEDSRELNLINKENLISLETRNSNNSKRGEINIKELIKTSLRMRPDRIIVGEVRADESLDMLQSMQTGHEGALTTIHANSGRDLLSRLETMVLRASDDIPLEAIKRLINSSIEIVIQLKRVNYLKRRVVEISEIMQAENGDTIINQIYKYNYKTDKLDKIGEIKNVEKLERLNNEK
;
A
#
# COMPACT_ATOMS: atom_id res chain seq x y z
N MET A 1 -35.76 -3.90 -14.31
CA MET A 1 -34.61 -3.05 -14.01
C MET A 1 -34.27 -2.25 -15.26
N ILE A 2 -34.45 -0.94 -15.21
CA ILE A 2 -34.09 -0.01 -16.29
C ILE A 2 -32.55 0.08 -16.36
N ASP A 3 -31.95 -0.04 -17.54
CA ASP A 3 -30.51 0.19 -17.73
C ASP A 3 -30.26 1.70 -17.91
N TYR A 4 -29.31 2.27 -17.16
CA TYR A 4 -28.92 3.68 -17.28
C TYR A 4 -28.54 4.06 -18.72
N LYS A 5 -28.07 3.11 -19.54
CA LYS A 5 -27.76 3.31 -20.96
C LYS A 5 -28.99 3.68 -21.79
N ASP A 6 -30.18 3.22 -21.42
CA ASP A 6 -31.42 3.61 -22.11
C ASP A 6 -31.82 5.04 -21.77
N VAL A 7 -31.60 5.45 -20.52
CA VAL A 7 -31.85 6.81 -20.04
C VAL A 7 -30.90 7.83 -20.68
N LYS A 8 -29.66 7.45 -21.03
CA LYS A 8 -28.69 8.34 -21.70
C LYS A 8 -29.23 9.01 -22.95
N LYS A 9 -30.15 8.38 -23.68
CA LYS A 9 -30.77 8.96 -24.88
C LYS A 9 -31.56 10.24 -24.59
N TYR A 10 -31.96 10.44 -23.32
CA TYR A 10 -32.70 11.60 -22.83
C TYR A 10 -31.78 12.65 -22.18
N ILE A 11 -30.46 12.44 -22.19
CA ILE A 11 -29.48 13.35 -21.59
C ILE A 11 -28.69 14.04 -22.69
N LYS A 12 -28.65 15.37 -22.63
CA LYS A 12 -27.83 16.17 -23.54
C LYS A 12 -26.55 16.58 -22.84
N SER A 13 -25.42 15.99 -23.27
CA SER A 13 -24.12 16.17 -22.60
C SER A 13 -23.68 17.63 -22.45
N TYR A 14 -24.08 18.54 -23.33
CA TYR A 14 -23.73 19.96 -23.22
C TYR A 14 -24.50 20.70 -22.12
N GLU A 15 -25.68 20.23 -21.72
CA GLU A 15 -26.53 20.87 -20.70
C GLU A 15 -26.04 20.60 -19.27
N ILE A 16 -25.20 19.57 -19.10
CA ILE A 16 -24.75 19.09 -17.78
C ILE A 16 -23.34 19.55 -17.39
N ILE A 17 -22.60 20.18 -18.31
CA ILE A 17 -21.19 20.59 -18.10
C ILE A 17 -21.08 21.63 -16.98
N THR A 18 -22.02 22.58 -16.92
CA THR A 18 -21.97 23.72 -16.00
C THR A 18 -22.76 23.51 -14.71
N LEU A 19 -23.48 22.38 -14.58
CA LEU A 19 -24.30 22.09 -13.42
C LEU A 19 -23.44 21.75 -12.21
N ASN A 20 -23.86 22.16 -11.01
CA ASN A 20 -23.33 21.60 -9.76
C ASN A 20 -24.01 20.26 -9.43
N ASP A 21 -23.52 19.55 -8.41
CA ASP A 21 -23.97 18.18 -8.11
C ASP A 21 -25.47 18.10 -7.76
N ASN A 22 -26.00 19.10 -7.03
CA ASN A 22 -27.42 19.16 -6.71
C ASN A 22 -28.28 19.35 -7.97
N GLN A 23 -27.87 20.28 -8.84
CA GLN A 23 -28.55 20.53 -10.11
C GLN A 23 -28.45 19.32 -11.05
N LEU A 24 -27.30 18.65 -11.07
CA LEU A 24 -27.07 17.47 -11.89
C LEU A 24 -27.94 16.29 -11.45
N ASN A 25 -28.05 16.06 -10.15
CA ASN A 25 -28.95 15.04 -9.60
C ASN A 25 -30.42 15.33 -9.95
N GLN A 26 -30.85 16.59 -9.92
CA GLN A 26 -32.19 16.98 -10.37
C GLN A 26 -32.36 16.75 -11.87
N TYR A 27 -31.35 17.07 -12.69
CA TYR A 27 -31.38 16.83 -14.13
C TYR A 27 -31.51 15.34 -14.45
N PHE A 28 -30.72 14.47 -13.79
CA PHE A 28 -30.81 13.03 -13.96
C PHE A 28 -32.16 12.46 -13.52
N ASN A 29 -32.71 12.92 -12.38
CA ASN A 29 -34.07 12.56 -11.97
C ASN A 29 -35.09 12.88 -13.06
N ASN A 30 -35.04 14.09 -13.63
CA ASN A 30 -35.97 14.49 -14.69
C ASN A 30 -35.79 13.65 -15.95
N ALA A 31 -34.55 13.33 -16.33
CA ALA A 31 -34.28 12.46 -17.48
C ALA A 31 -34.84 11.05 -17.28
N ILE A 32 -34.71 10.47 -16.09
CA ILE A 32 -35.28 9.16 -15.72
C ILE A 32 -36.81 9.19 -15.81
N LEU A 33 -37.44 10.22 -15.25
CA LEU A 33 -38.90 10.38 -15.30
C LEU A 33 -39.41 10.53 -16.74
N ASN A 34 -38.71 11.29 -17.57
CA ASN A 34 -39.05 11.44 -18.99
C ASN A 34 -38.96 10.11 -19.75
N TYR A 35 -37.91 9.31 -19.50
CA TYR A 35 -37.78 7.97 -20.05
C TYR A 35 -38.93 7.05 -19.59
N CYS A 36 -39.22 7.02 -18.29
CA CYS A 36 -40.29 6.18 -17.72
C CYS A 36 -41.67 6.55 -18.30
N ASN A 37 -41.95 7.84 -18.47
CA ASN A 37 -43.18 8.32 -19.07
C ASN A 37 -43.31 7.93 -20.55
N ALA A 38 -42.22 8.01 -21.32
CA ALA A 38 -42.20 7.66 -22.74
C ALA A 38 -42.42 6.14 -22.94
N GLU A 39 -41.74 5.31 -22.15
CA GLU A 39 -41.82 3.85 -22.24
C GLU A 39 -42.99 3.25 -21.42
N LYS A 40 -43.75 4.09 -20.70
CA LYS A 40 -44.85 3.69 -19.80
C LYS A 40 -44.43 2.67 -18.73
N ILE A 41 -43.25 2.88 -18.14
CA ILE A 41 -42.67 2.03 -17.10
C ILE A 41 -42.85 2.70 -15.73
N THR A 42 -43.21 1.91 -14.73
CA THR A 42 -43.15 2.32 -13.32
C THR A 42 -41.83 1.89 -12.70
N ILE A 43 -41.19 2.79 -11.95
CA ILE A 43 -39.91 2.56 -11.28
C ILE A 43 -40.02 2.93 -9.80
N ASP A 44 -39.33 2.18 -8.92
CA ASP A 44 -39.27 2.50 -7.50
C ASP A 44 -38.15 3.50 -7.17
N ILE A 45 -38.18 4.05 -5.95
CA ILE A 45 -37.24 5.09 -5.51
C ILE A 45 -35.80 4.55 -5.43
N ASP A 46 -35.61 3.28 -5.11
CA ASP A 46 -34.28 2.71 -4.93
C ASP A 46 -33.62 2.38 -6.29
N GLU A 47 -34.39 1.92 -7.28
CA GLU A 47 -33.95 1.80 -8.67
C GLU A 47 -33.57 3.18 -9.25
N ILE A 48 -34.33 4.25 -8.96
CA ILE A 48 -33.96 5.62 -9.38
C ILE A 48 -32.59 6.00 -8.81
N LYS A 49 -32.35 5.76 -7.52
CA LYS A 49 -31.05 6.08 -6.89
C LYS A 49 -29.90 5.34 -7.55
N VAL A 50 -30.07 4.07 -7.88
CA VAL A 50 -29.06 3.26 -8.58
C VAL A 50 -28.76 3.84 -9.97
N ILE A 51 -29.79 4.20 -10.74
CA ILE A 51 -29.61 4.77 -12.08
C ILE A 51 -28.93 6.14 -12.01
N ILE A 52 -29.31 7.01 -11.07
CA ILE A 52 -28.67 8.31 -10.87
C ILE A 52 -27.18 8.12 -10.58
N LYS A 53 -26.85 7.17 -9.71
CA LYS A 53 -25.46 6.86 -9.37
C LYS A 53 -24.67 6.40 -10.60
N ASP A 54 -25.24 5.51 -11.39
CA ASP A 54 -24.64 5.04 -12.64
C ASP A 54 -24.44 6.14 -13.68
N LEU A 55 -25.41 7.07 -13.79
CA LEU A 55 -25.30 8.26 -14.63
C LEU A 55 -24.21 9.20 -14.11
N TYR A 56 -24.10 9.38 -12.80
CA TYR A 56 -23.06 10.18 -12.18
C TYR A 56 -21.67 9.64 -12.49
N PHE A 57 -21.46 8.34 -12.33
CA PHE A 57 -20.21 7.67 -12.71
C PHE A 57 -19.87 7.87 -14.18
N GLU A 58 -20.84 7.81 -15.09
CA GLU A 58 -20.58 8.01 -16.52
C GLU A 58 -20.13 9.44 -16.86
N TYR A 59 -20.83 10.44 -16.31
CA TYR A 59 -20.70 11.83 -16.76
C TYR A 59 -19.73 12.64 -15.91
N ARG A 60 -19.58 12.34 -14.61
CA ARG A 60 -18.71 13.06 -13.68
C ARG A 60 -17.53 12.21 -13.20
N GLY A 61 -17.75 10.92 -13.02
CA GLY A 61 -16.74 9.98 -12.54
C GLY A 61 -15.91 9.32 -13.63
N LEU A 62 -15.45 8.11 -13.35
CA LEU A 62 -14.60 7.26 -14.19
C LEU A 62 -15.38 6.08 -14.83
N SER A 63 -16.71 6.23 -14.95
CA SER A 63 -17.63 5.24 -15.54
C SER A 63 -17.56 3.87 -14.84
N ILE A 64 -17.32 2.78 -15.57
CA ILE A 64 -17.27 1.44 -15.00
C ILE A 64 -16.14 1.26 -13.98
N ILE A 65 -15.11 2.12 -14.00
CA ILE A 65 -14.04 2.07 -13.01
C ILE A 65 -14.61 2.38 -11.63
N ASP A 66 -15.44 3.42 -11.49
CA ASP A 66 -16.05 3.75 -10.19
C ASP A 66 -16.86 2.57 -9.64
N LYS A 67 -17.64 1.88 -10.50
CA LYS A 67 -18.39 0.68 -10.10
C LYS A 67 -17.48 -0.42 -9.54
N LEU A 68 -16.29 -0.60 -10.11
CA LEU A 68 -15.29 -1.58 -9.65
C LEU A 68 -14.54 -1.08 -8.40
N LEU A 69 -14.32 0.23 -8.28
CA LEU A 69 -13.73 0.84 -7.09
C LEU A 69 -14.63 0.72 -5.87
N GLU A 70 -15.95 0.69 -6.04
CA GLU A 70 -16.89 0.50 -4.92
C GLU A 70 -16.94 -0.91 -4.33
N ASP A 71 -16.51 -1.94 -5.06
CA ASP A 71 -16.53 -3.31 -4.56
C ASP A 71 -15.27 -3.62 -3.73
N ASP A 72 -15.38 -3.54 -2.40
CA ASP A 72 -14.30 -3.79 -1.44
C ASP A 72 -13.65 -5.18 -1.56
N GLU A 73 -14.28 -6.14 -2.25
CA GLU A 73 -13.73 -7.48 -2.48
C GLU A 73 -12.79 -7.53 -3.70
N ILE A 74 -12.72 -6.43 -4.47
CA ILE A 74 -11.76 -6.23 -5.57
C ILE A 74 -10.52 -5.51 -5.04
N ASN A 75 -9.34 -6.08 -5.31
CA ASN A 75 -8.05 -5.48 -4.94
C ASN A 75 -7.34 -4.81 -6.12
N GLU A 76 -7.50 -5.35 -7.33
CA GLU A 76 -6.80 -4.91 -8.53
C GLU A 76 -7.73 -4.97 -9.74
N ILE A 77 -7.64 -3.96 -10.61
CA ILE A 77 -8.40 -3.85 -11.86
C ILE A 77 -7.40 -3.73 -13.00
N MET A 78 -7.49 -4.60 -14.00
CA MET A 78 -6.61 -4.63 -15.16
C MET A 78 -7.43 -4.49 -16.43
N VAL A 79 -7.33 -3.34 -17.09
CA VAL A 79 -7.96 -3.04 -18.36
C VAL A 79 -6.93 -3.22 -19.47
N ASN A 80 -6.99 -4.34 -20.17
CA ASN A 80 -6.10 -4.62 -21.30
C ASN A 80 -6.58 -3.95 -22.59
N SER A 81 -7.88 -3.65 -22.68
CA SER A 81 -8.53 -2.86 -23.74
C SER A 81 -9.92 -2.44 -23.26
N PHE A 82 -10.61 -1.59 -24.04
CA PHE A 82 -11.96 -1.09 -23.68
C PHE A 82 -12.98 -2.22 -23.40
N ASN A 83 -12.77 -3.42 -23.94
CA ASN A 83 -13.67 -4.58 -23.83
C ASN A 83 -13.02 -5.81 -23.17
N ASN A 84 -11.81 -5.70 -22.62
CA ASN A 84 -11.09 -6.80 -22.01
C ASN A 84 -10.56 -6.39 -20.62
N ILE A 85 -11.37 -6.68 -19.60
CA ILE A 85 -11.11 -6.27 -18.22
C ILE A 85 -10.99 -7.51 -17.34
N PHE A 86 -9.96 -7.52 -16.51
CA PHE A 86 -9.73 -8.51 -15.47
C PHE A 86 -9.73 -7.83 -14.10
N ILE A 87 -10.09 -8.57 -13.07
CA ILE A 87 -10.08 -8.11 -11.68
C ILE A 87 -9.46 -9.18 -10.80
N GLU A 88 -8.78 -8.77 -9.74
CA GLU A 88 -8.46 -9.65 -8.62
C GLU A 88 -9.61 -9.57 -7.61
N TYR A 89 -10.51 -10.55 -7.62
CA TYR A 89 -11.65 -10.66 -6.71
C TYR A 89 -11.34 -11.71 -5.65
N LYS A 90 -11.36 -11.34 -4.36
CA LYS A 90 -11.05 -12.24 -3.23
C LYS A 90 -9.73 -13.01 -3.41
N GLY A 91 -8.70 -12.35 -3.93
CA GLY A 91 -7.38 -12.94 -4.15
C GLY A 91 -7.27 -13.87 -5.37
N LYS A 92 -8.28 -13.87 -6.26
CA LYS A 92 -8.30 -14.69 -7.48
C LYS A 92 -8.50 -13.81 -8.71
N MET A 93 -7.75 -14.12 -9.75
CA MET A 93 -7.87 -13.47 -11.05
C MET A 93 -9.13 -13.95 -11.78
N VAL A 94 -10.00 -13.01 -12.16
CA VAL A 94 -11.27 -13.29 -12.84
C VAL A 94 -11.45 -12.30 -14.00
N LYS A 95 -12.00 -12.77 -15.12
CA LYS A 95 -12.40 -11.90 -16.23
C LYS A 95 -13.74 -11.22 -15.89
N SER A 96 -13.78 -9.90 -15.97
CA SER A 96 -15.01 -9.13 -15.73
C SER A 96 -15.93 -9.16 -16.96
N ASN A 97 -17.24 -9.10 -16.72
CA ASN A 97 -18.26 -8.93 -17.77
C ASN A 97 -18.46 -7.45 -18.15
N LEU A 98 -17.86 -6.52 -17.41
CA LEU A 98 -17.94 -5.09 -17.70
C LEU A 98 -17.03 -4.72 -18.89
N LYS A 99 -17.46 -3.69 -19.61
CA LYS A 99 -16.73 -3.09 -20.74
C LYS A 99 -17.07 -1.61 -20.85
N PHE A 100 -16.11 -0.83 -21.33
CA PHE A 100 -16.38 0.54 -21.77
C PHE A 100 -17.25 0.52 -23.03
N SER A 101 -17.90 1.65 -23.31
CA SER A 101 -18.81 1.78 -24.46
C SER A 101 -18.11 1.55 -25.79
N ASN A 102 -16.92 2.13 -25.96
CA ASN A 102 -16.05 2.05 -27.15
C ASN A 102 -14.65 2.58 -26.80
N ASP A 103 -13.72 2.51 -27.76
CA ASP A 103 -12.35 3.04 -27.60
C ASP A 103 -12.29 4.53 -27.30
N GLU A 104 -13.13 5.34 -27.94
CA GLU A 104 -13.15 6.80 -27.71
C GLU A 104 -13.53 7.12 -26.27
N HIS A 105 -14.53 6.42 -25.73
CA HIS A 105 -14.94 6.55 -24.34
C HIS A 105 -13.80 6.16 -23.40
N TYR A 106 -13.14 5.02 -23.63
CA TYR A 106 -12.04 4.58 -22.79
C TYR A 106 -10.85 5.57 -22.81
N ASN A 107 -10.49 6.09 -23.98
CA ASN A 107 -9.48 7.14 -24.11
C ASN A 107 -9.86 8.43 -23.38
N ARG A 108 -11.14 8.84 -23.42
CA ARG A 108 -11.64 9.99 -22.65
C ARG A 108 -11.46 9.77 -21.14
N ILE A 109 -11.72 8.57 -20.64
CA ILE A 109 -11.52 8.23 -19.22
C ILE A 109 -10.03 8.27 -18.84
N ILE A 110 -9.14 7.74 -19.70
CA ILE A 110 -7.68 7.86 -19.51
C ILE A 110 -7.27 9.32 -19.39
N GLN A 111 -7.69 10.17 -20.33
CA GLN A 111 -7.32 11.59 -20.33
C GLN A 111 -7.86 12.31 -19.09
N LYS A 112 -9.08 11.96 -18.65
CA LYS A 112 -9.66 12.49 -17.41
C LYS A 112 -8.83 12.10 -16.18
N ILE A 113 -8.49 10.83 -16.01
CA ILE A 113 -7.66 10.34 -14.88
C ILE A 113 -6.36 11.12 -14.78
N VAL A 114 -5.69 11.28 -15.92
CA VAL A 114 -4.37 11.90 -15.99
C VAL A 114 -4.45 13.41 -15.76
N SER A 115 -5.50 14.06 -16.28
CA SER A 115 -5.79 15.48 -16.02
C SER A 115 -6.12 15.74 -14.55
N ASP A 116 -6.98 14.91 -13.94
CA ASP A 116 -7.38 15.04 -12.53
C ASP A 116 -6.16 14.85 -11.60
N ALA A 117 -5.19 14.02 -11.99
CA ALA A 117 -3.92 13.83 -11.29
C ALA A 117 -2.83 14.90 -11.60
N GLY A 118 -3.12 15.88 -12.47
CA GLY A 118 -2.14 16.89 -12.89
C GLY A 118 -0.93 16.32 -13.63
N ARG A 119 -1.12 15.20 -14.33
CA ARG A 119 -0.11 14.50 -15.14
C ARG A 119 -0.45 14.65 -16.63
N GLU A 120 0.41 14.10 -17.50
CA GLU A 120 0.17 14.05 -18.94
C GLU A 120 0.55 12.67 -19.49
N VAL A 121 -0.23 12.17 -20.45
CA VAL A 121 0.08 10.95 -21.20
C VAL A 121 -0.27 11.15 -22.68
N ASN A 122 0.68 10.87 -23.56
CA ASN A 122 0.54 11.04 -25.00
C ASN A 122 1.51 10.10 -25.75
N VAL A 123 1.55 10.14 -27.08
CA VAL A 123 2.41 9.26 -27.88
C VAL A 123 3.91 9.46 -27.58
N SER A 124 4.32 10.68 -27.23
CA SER A 124 5.71 11.01 -26.87
C SER A 124 6.08 10.58 -25.45
N ASN A 125 5.11 10.61 -24.52
CA ASN A 125 5.23 10.14 -23.15
C ASN A 125 4.13 9.09 -22.88
N PRO A 126 4.30 7.85 -23.38
CA PRO A 126 3.23 6.86 -23.43
C PRO A 126 3.00 6.13 -22.11
N ILE A 127 3.77 6.41 -21.05
CA ILE A 127 3.67 5.74 -19.75
C ILE A 127 3.43 6.80 -18.68
N VAL A 128 2.44 6.57 -17.82
CA VAL A 128 2.16 7.45 -16.67
C VAL A 128 1.74 6.63 -15.46
N ASP A 129 2.27 7.01 -14.30
CA ASP A 129 1.80 6.60 -12.98
C ASP A 129 1.08 7.77 -12.32
N ALA A 130 -0.09 7.51 -11.76
CA ALA A 130 -0.92 8.50 -11.10
C ALA A 130 -1.70 7.90 -9.92
N THR A 131 -2.37 8.78 -9.18
CA THR A 131 -3.25 8.42 -8.05
C THR A 131 -4.65 8.91 -8.37
N LEU A 132 -5.64 8.04 -8.21
CA LEU A 132 -7.06 8.33 -8.37
C LEU A 132 -7.60 9.11 -7.16
N TYR A 133 -8.82 9.63 -7.29
CA TYR A 133 -9.46 10.46 -6.26
C TYR A 133 -9.70 9.71 -4.92
N ASP A 134 -9.76 8.38 -4.94
CA ASP A 134 -9.93 7.51 -3.77
C ASP A 134 -8.59 7.06 -3.15
N GLY A 135 -7.45 7.51 -3.71
CA GLY A 135 -6.11 7.08 -3.29
C GLY A 135 -5.59 5.83 -4.02
N SER A 136 -6.41 5.20 -4.85
CA SER A 136 -5.98 4.04 -5.65
C SER A 136 -4.89 4.44 -6.65
N ARG A 137 -3.91 3.56 -6.88
CA ARG A 137 -2.82 3.84 -7.83
C ARG A 137 -3.20 3.34 -9.20
N VAL A 138 -2.87 4.11 -10.22
CA VAL A 138 -3.13 3.75 -11.61
C VAL A 138 -1.86 3.89 -12.44
N ASN A 139 -1.53 2.83 -13.17
CA ASN A 139 -0.53 2.82 -14.21
C ASN A 139 -1.23 2.76 -15.57
N ILE A 140 -0.87 3.65 -16.48
CA ILE A 140 -1.41 3.69 -17.85
C ILE A 140 -0.26 3.62 -18.84
N VAL A 141 -0.43 2.79 -19.87
CA VAL A 141 0.50 2.64 -20.98
C VAL A 141 -0.27 2.79 -22.29
N LEU A 142 0.21 3.64 -23.18
CA LEU A 142 -0.37 3.89 -24.50
C LEU A 142 0.40 3.14 -25.61
N PRO A 143 -0.24 2.88 -26.77
CA PRO A 143 0.46 2.49 -27.97
C PRO A 143 1.52 3.54 -28.37
N PRO A 144 2.66 3.13 -28.96
CA PRO A 144 2.97 1.77 -29.41
C PRO A 144 3.58 0.85 -28.32
N ILE A 145 3.78 1.34 -27.09
CA ILE A 145 4.39 0.54 -26.01
C ILE A 145 3.46 -0.61 -25.61
N SER A 146 2.18 -0.29 -25.42
CA SER A 146 1.12 -1.28 -25.38
C SER A 146 0.63 -1.51 -26.81
N LYS A 147 1.20 -2.51 -27.48
CA LYS A 147 1.17 -2.75 -28.93
C LYS A 147 -0.14 -2.37 -29.65
N ASP A 148 -1.28 -2.85 -29.15
CA ASP A 148 -2.56 -2.76 -29.87
C ASP A 148 -3.58 -1.81 -29.22
N ASN A 149 -3.52 -1.60 -27.90
CA ASN A 149 -4.50 -0.82 -27.16
C ASN A 149 -3.86 -0.13 -25.94
N PRO A 150 -4.39 1.02 -25.48
CA PRO A 150 -4.05 1.54 -24.17
C PRO A 150 -4.34 0.51 -23.07
N SER A 151 -3.39 0.26 -22.18
CA SER A 151 -3.59 -0.60 -21.00
C SER A 151 -3.59 0.23 -19.74
N MET A 152 -4.42 -0.17 -18.77
CA MET A 152 -4.52 0.47 -17.46
C MET A 152 -4.58 -0.58 -16.36
N THR A 153 -3.73 -0.43 -15.34
CA THR A 153 -3.75 -1.25 -14.13
C THR A 153 -4.00 -0.36 -12.94
N ILE A 154 -5.07 -0.65 -12.19
CA ILE A 154 -5.42 0.07 -10.97
C ILE A 154 -5.24 -0.88 -9.79
N ARG A 155 -4.38 -0.50 -8.86
CA ARG A 155 -4.24 -1.15 -7.56
C ARG A 155 -5.06 -0.36 -6.56
N LYS A 156 -6.15 -0.95 -6.07
CA LYS A 156 -7.09 -0.26 -5.21
C LYS A 156 -6.45 0.09 -3.87
N PHE A 157 -6.74 1.29 -3.39
CA PHE A 157 -6.48 1.64 -2.01
C PHE A 157 -7.53 0.92 -1.15
N SER A 158 -7.09 -0.06 -0.35
CA SER A 158 -8.00 -0.79 0.52
C SER A 158 -8.17 -0.01 1.82
N ASN A 159 -9.41 0.40 2.10
CA ASN A 159 -9.78 0.96 3.41
C ASN A 159 -9.81 -0.10 4.51
N LYS A 160 -9.81 -1.39 4.13
CA LYS A 160 -9.87 -2.50 5.09
C LYS A 160 -8.50 -2.71 5.72
N VAL A 161 -8.33 -2.11 6.90
CA VAL A 161 -7.17 -2.30 7.76
C VAL A 161 -7.22 -3.70 8.37
N ILE A 162 -6.23 -4.54 8.06
CA ILE A 162 -6.03 -5.83 8.75
C ILE A 162 -5.44 -5.52 10.13
N THR A 163 -6.14 -5.96 11.17
CA THR A 163 -5.76 -5.76 12.57
C THR A 163 -4.88 -6.91 13.08
N ILE A 164 -4.32 -6.76 14.28
CA ILE A 164 -3.61 -7.87 14.93
C ILE A 164 -4.55 -9.06 15.21
N ASP A 165 -5.80 -8.79 15.58
CA ASP A 165 -6.79 -9.82 15.87
C ASP A 165 -7.14 -10.63 14.59
N ASP A 166 -7.22 -9.95 13.44
CA ASP A 166 -7.34 -10.61 12.14
C ASP A 166 -6.12 -11.50 11.85
N LEU A 167 -4.91 -11.03 12.13
CA LEU A 167 -3.69 -11.83 11.94
C LEU A 167 -3.67 -13.08 12.81
N ILE A 168 -4.18 -13.00 14.04
CA ILE A 168 -4.38 -14.16 14.93
C ILE A 168 -5.45 -15.09 14.36
N GLN A 169 -6.59 -14.56 13.92
CA GLN A 169 -7.66 -15.35 13.30
C GLN A 169 -7.19 -16.09 12.03
N PHE A 170 -6.35 -15.44 11.22
CA PHE A 170 -5.72 -16.04 10.05
C PHE A 170 -4.62 -17.05 10.39
N ASN A 171 -4.30 -17.21 11.68
CA ASN A 171 -3.17 -17.99 12.20
C ASN A 171 -1.83 -17.54 11.61
N THR A 172 -1.69 -16.25 11.26
CA THR A 172 -0.40 -15.69 10.80
C THR A 172 0.61 -15.66 11.94
N ILE A 173 0.10 -15.38 13.14
CA ILE A 173 0.75 -15.43 14.45
C ILE A 173 -0.26 -15.99 15.47
N ASP A 174 0.19 -16.34 16.67
CA ASP A 174 -0.69 -16.67 17.80
C ASP A 174 -0.70 -15.55 18.85
N ASP A 175 -1.54 -15.67 19.88
CA ASP A 175 -1.69 -14.66 20.95
C ASP A 175 -0.38 -14.39 21.70
N LYS A 176 0.45 -15.43 21.91
CA LYS A 176 1.71 -15.30 22.64
C LYS A 176 2.71 -14.47 21.85
N VAL A 177 2.77 -14.71 20.54
CA VAL A 177 3.62 -13.99 19.60
C VAL A 177 3.10 -12.56 19.42
N ALA A 178 1.78 -12.36 19.33
CA ALA A 178 1.18 -11.03 19.25
C ALA A 178 1.52 -10.19 20.49
N LYS A 179 1.44 -10.78 21.69
CA LYS A 179 1.86 -10.12 22.94
C LYS A 179 3.35 -9.77 22.93
N PHE A 180 4.21 -10.72 22.53
CA PHE A 180 5.64 -10.47 22.42
C PHE A 180 5.95 -9.30 21.45
N ILE A 181 5.28 -9.26 20.29
CA ILE A 181 5.44 -8.18 19.32
C ILE A 181 4.94 -6.84 19.88
N ASN A 182 3.81 -6.82 20.59
CA ASN A 182 3.34 -5.62 21.28
C ASN A 182 4.38 -5.10 22.27
N ASP A 183 4.99 -5.97 23.07
CA ASP A 183 5.96 -5.58 24.09
C ASP A 183 7.24 -4.99 23.45
N ILE A 184 7.80 -5.60 22.40
CA ILE A 184 8.98 -5.06 21.71
C ILE A 184 8.67 -3.80 20.90
N VAL A 185 7.47 -3.68 20.32
CA VAL A 185 7.07 -2.43 19.62
C VAL A 185 7.00 -1.31 20.65
N LYS A 186 6.30 -1.50 21.78
CA LYS A 186 6.17 -0.48 22.83
C LYS A 186 7.51 -0.12 23.47
N ALA A 187 8.41 -1.09 23.62
CA ALA A 187 9.76 -0.86 24.14
C ALA A 187 10.70 -0.16 23.13
N LYS A 188 10.23 0.16 21.93
CA LYS A 188 10.99 0.88 20.88
C LYS A 188 12.19 0.08 20.35
N TYR A 189 12.01 -1.21 20.11
CA TYR A 189 12.97 -1.99 19.32
C TYR A 189 12.88 -1.62 17.83
N ASN A 190 14.02 -1.46 17.18
CA ASN A 190 14.15 -1.29 15.74
C ASN A 190 13.84 -2.62 15.05
N LEU A 191 12.80 -2.63 14.21
CA LEU A 191 12.22 -3.85 13.64
C LEU A 191 12.27 -3.82 12.11
N ILE A 192 12.71 -4.93 11.52
CA ILE A 192 12.59 -5.19 10.09
C ILE A 192 11.65 -6.36 9.84
N ILE A 193 10.62 -6.14 9.04
CA ILE A 193 9.75 -7.18 8.51
C ILE A 193 10.26 -7.62 7.14
N SER A 194 10.69 -8.86 7.04
CA SER A 194 11.27 -9.45 5.85
C SER A 194 10.35 -10.49 5.21
N GLY A 195 10.41 -10.64 3.88
CA GLY A 195 9.56 -11.57 3.15
C GLY A 195 9.57 -11.38 1.64
N GLY A 196 9.20 -12.43 0.92
CA GLY A 196 9.04 -12.39 -0.53
C GLY A 196 7.93 -11.43 -1.00
N THR A 197 7.74 -11.32 -2.32
CA THR A 197 6.59 -10.61 -2.90
C THR A 197 5.28 -11.23 -2.42
N SER A 198 4.30 -10.38 -2.10
CA SER A 198 2.94 -10.78 -1.70
C SER A 198 2.82 -11.65 -0.45
N THR A 199 3.85 -11.68 0.41
CA THR A 199 3.80 -12.35 1.73
C THR A 199 3.07 -11.56 2.81
N GLY A 200 2.63 -10.32 2.51
CA GLY A 200 1.88 -9.46 3.42
C GLY A 200 2.74 -8.58 4.34
N LYS A 201 3.96 -8.21 3.91
CA LYS A 201 4.88 -7.38 4.73
C LYS A 201 4.25 -6.05 5.18
N THR A 202 3.76 -5.25 4.23
CA THR A 202 3.16 -3.95 4.55
C THR A 202 1.90 -4.09 5.39
N THR A 203 1.08 -5.12 5.12
CA THR A 203 -0.09 -5.47 5.95
C THR A 203 0.32 -5.78 7.39
N PHE A 204 1.36 -6.59 7.58
CA PHE A 204 1.86 -6.95 8.91
C PHE A 204 2.48 -5.74 9.61
N LEU A 205 3.25 -4.92 8.87
CA LEU A 205 3.80 -3.65 9.35
C LEU A 205 2.68 -2.75 9.87
N ASN A 206 1.64 -2.53 9.06
CA ASN A 206 0.50 -1.71 9.45
C ASN A 206 -0.16 -2.20 10.75
N ALA A 207 -0.42 -3.50 10.84
CA ALA A 207 -1.05 -4.10 12.01
C ALA A 207 -0.23 -3.95 13.30
N ILE A 208 1.09 -4.14 13.24
CA ILE A 208 1.95 -4.02 14.43
C ILE A 208 2.26 -2.56 14.78
N SER A 209 2.21 -1.65 13.81
CA SER A 209 2.40 -0.21 14.04
C SER A 209 1.28 0.40 14.88
N GLU A 210 0.10 -0.23 14.94
CA GLU A 210 -0.96 0.17 15.86
C GLU A 210 -0.57 0.01 17.35
N PHE A 211 0.41 -0.85 17.67
CA PHE A 211 0.92 -1.00 19.04
C PHE A 211 1.78 0.17 19.55
N ILE A 212 2.24 1.05 18.66
CA ILE A 212 2.95 2.29 19.04
C ILE A 212 2.04 3.12 19.97
N SER A 213 2.58 3.81 20.97
CA SER A 213 1.73 4.61 21.87
C SER A 213 1.05 5.76 21.11
N ASN A 214 -0.16 6.15 21.54
CA ASN A 214 -0.90 7.27 20.92
C ASN A 214 -0.26 8.64 21.24
N ASP A 215 0.59 8.71 22.26
CA ASP A 215 1.33 9.93 22.62
C ASP A 215 2.56 10.17 21.72
N GLU A 216 2.94 9.18 20.90
CA GLU A 216 4.10 9.26 20.02
C GLU A 216 3.74 9.97 18.70
N ARG A 217 4.65 10.84 18.24
CA ARG A 217 4.62 11.41 16.90
C ARG A 217 5.18 10.43 15.88
N ILE A 218 4.35 10.03 14.94
CA ILE A 218 4.68 9.02 13.93
C ILE A 218 4.84 9.69 12.56
N ILE A 219 5.93 9.37 11.87
CA ILE A 219 6.13 9.74 10.47
C ILE A 219 6.21 8.47 9.63
N THR A 220 5.28 8.31 8.69
CA THR A 220 5.35 7.25 7.67
C THR A 220 5.99 7.79 6.40
N ILE A 221 6.81 6.97 5.74
CA ILE A 221 7.49 7.30 4.48
C ILE A 221 7.28 6.13 3.52
N GLU A 222 6.64 6.40 2.38
CA GLU A 222 6.28 5.35 1.42
C GLU A 222 6.47 5.81 -0.03
N ASP A 223 6.79 4.88 -0.94
CA ASP A 223 6.77 5.16 -2.38
C ASP A 223 5.37 5.56 -2.86
N SER A 224 4.37 4.92 -2.26
CA SER A 224 3.03 5.49 -2.25
C SER A 224 2.26 4.92 -1.07
N ARG A 225 1.19 5.60 -0.66
CA ARG A 225 0.49 5.28 0.61
C ARG A 225 -0.09 3.87 0.64
N GLU A 226 0.32 3.05 1.59
CA GLU A 226 -0.28 1.74 1.93
C GLU A 226 -0.57 1.65 3.44
N LEU A 227 0.23 2.32 4.27
CA LEU A 227 0.01 2.37 5.71
C LEU A 227 -1.19 3.25 6.04
N ASN A 228 -2.08 2.70 6.86
CA ASN A 228 -3.31 3.33 7.29
C ASN A 228 -3.45 3.19 8.80
N LEU A 229 -2.84 4.12 9.53
CA LEU A 229 -2.81 4.16 11.00
C LEU A 229 -3.87 5.11 11.54
N ILE A 230 -5.13 4.82 11.22
CA ILE A 230 -6.28 5.74 11.46
C ILE A 230 -6.48 6.14 12.93
N ASN A 231 -5.97 5.34 13.87
CA ASN A 231 -6.12 5.60 15.30
C ASN A 231 -5.01 6.50 15.87
N LYS A 232 -4.05 6.94 15.03
CA LYS A 232 -2.91 7.76 15.45
C LYS A 232 -3.16 9.23 15.13
N GLU A 233 -3.45 10.01 16.16
CA GLU A 233 -3.73 11.45 16.01
C GLU A 233 -2.51 12.24 15.53
N ASN A 234 -1.32 11.96 16.08
CA ASN A 234 -0.08 12.67 15.74
C ASN A 234 0.70 11.95 14.63
N LEU A 235 0.05 11.76 13.49
CA LEU A 235 0.58 11.07 12.31
C LEU A 235 0.87 12.05 11.16
N ILE A 236 2.04 11.91 10.53
CA ILE A 236 2.33 12.53 9.23
C ILE A 236 2.74 11.47 8.21
N SER A 237 2.08 11.46 7.06
CA SER A 237 2.40 10.55 5.96
C SER A 237 3.11 11.28 4.82
N LEU A 238 4.38 10.91 4.63
CA LEU A 238 5.25 11.36 3.55
C LEU A 238 5.23 10.35 2.41
N GLU A 239 5.22 10.86 1.19
CA GLU A 239 5.13 10.07 -0.03
C GLU A 239 6.15 10.55 -1.05
N THR A 240 6.77 9.61 -1.78
CA THR A 240 7.71 9.97 -2.84
C THR A 240 7.01 10.68 -3.98
N ARG A 241 7.79 11.41 -4.78
CA ARG A 241 7.29 12.07 -5.97
C ARG A 241 8.24 11.80 -7.11
N ASN A 242 7.76 11.11 -8.14
CA ASN A 242 8.49 10.96 -9.39
C ASN A 242 8.75 12.32 -10.03
N SER A 243 9.90 12.44 -10.71
CA SER A 243 10.21 13.64 -11.50
C SER A 243 9.10 13.94 -12.52
N ASN A 244 8.96 15.22 -12.84
CA ASN A 244 8.10 15.64 -13.95
C ASN A 244 8.74 15.29 -15.31
N ASN A 245 8.04 15.53 -16.42
CA ASN A 245 8.54 15.27 -17.79
C ASN A 245 9.89 15.96 -18.09
N SER A 246 10.26 17.01 -17.34
CA SER A 246 11.56 17.69 -17.43
C SER A 246 12.65 17.11 -16.52
N LYS A 247 12.43 15.93 -15.92
CA LYS A 247 13.31 15.27 -14.94
C LYS A 247 13.66 16.15 -13.72
N ARG A 248 12.75 17.05 -13.33
CA ARG A 248 12.93 17.93 -12.17
C ARG A 248 11.92 17.60 -11.09
N GLY A 249 12.33 17.86 -9.84
CA GLY A 249 11.47 17.76 -8.67
C GLY A 249 11.18 16.33 -8.21
N GLU A 250 12.04 15.37 -8.55
CA GLU A 250 12.02 14.06 -7.90
C GLU A 250 12.23 14.24 -6.39
N ILE A 251 11.45 13.51 -5.59
CA ILE A 251 11.64 13.39 -4.15
C ILE A 251 11.58 11.89 -3.83
N ASN A 252 12.69 11.32 -3.41
CA ASN A 252 12.83 9.89 -3.13
C ASN A 252 12.77 9.60 -1.62
N ILE A 253 12.72 8.31 -1.24
CA ILE A 253 12.65 7.88 0.17
C ILE A 253 13.82 8.45 0.98
N LYS A 254 15.03 8.47 0.41
CA LYS A 254 16.24 9.00 1.05
C LYS A 254 16.07 10.47 1.48
N GLU A 255 15.53 11.32 0.61
CA GLU A 255 15.24 12.72 0.93
C GLU A 255 14.16 12.86 2.01
N LEU A 256 13.13 12.00 1.97
CA LEU A 256 12.06 12.00 2.96
C LEU A 256 12.56 11.53 4.33
N ILE A 257 13.44 10.53 4.40
CA ILE A 257 14.09 10.11 5.66
C ILE A 257 14.85 11.30 6.25
N LYS A 258 15.72 11.95 5.48
CA LYS A 258 16.46 13.14 5.94
C LYS A 258 15.55 14.28 6.40
N THR A 259 14.41 14.45 5.72
CA THR A 259 13.42 15.47 6.08
C THR A 259 12.72 15.11 7.39
N SER A 260 12.34 13.84 7.56
CA SER A 260 11.66 13.35 8.76
C SER A 260 12.48 13.57 10.03
N LEU A 261 13.82 13.44 9.97
CA LEU A 261 14.71 13.68 11.12
C LEU A 261 14.63 15.13 11.66
N ARG A 262 14.18 16.09 10.83
CA ARG A 262 13.98 17.49 11.24
C ARG A 262 12.57 17.79 11.75
N MET A 263 11.67 16.81 11.69
CA MET A 263 10.27 16.94 12.06
C MET A 263 9.98 16.47 13.49
N ARG A 264 11.04 16.18 14.26
CA ARG A 264 11.02 15.66 15.64
C ARG A 264 10.09 14.43 15.78
N PRO A 265 10.32 13.34 15.02
CA PRO A 265 9.52 12.12 15.18
C PRO A 265 9.91 11.39 16.46
N ASP A 266 8.92 10.76 17.10
CA ASP A 266 9.17 9.69 18.07
C ASP A 266 9.36 8.35 17.35
N ARG A 267 8.71 8.19 16.19
CA ARG A 267 8.79 6.99 15.33
C ARG A 267 8.91 7.37 13.86
N ILE A 268 9.79 6.66 13.17
CA ILE A 268 9.88 6.67 11.71
C ILE A 268 9.51 5.28 11.21
N ILE A 269 8.55 5.23 10.28
CA ILE A 269 8.11 3.99 9.63
C ILE A 269 8.37 4.14 8.14
N VAL A 270 9.24 3.29 7.58
CA VAL A 270 9.50 3.28 6.14
C VAL A 270 8.80 2.08 5.54
N GLY A 271 7.82 2.30 4.65
CA GLY A 271 6.98 1.25 4.08
C GLY A 271 7.79 0.12 3.44
N GLU A 272 8.80 0.45 2.64
CA GLU A 272 9.74 -0.53 2.10
C GLU A 272 11.10 0.13 1.80
N VAL A 273 12.19 -0.57 2.11
CA VAL A 273 13.56 -0.21 1.70
C VAL A 273 14.05 -1.22 0.66
N ARG A 274 14.56 -0.71 -0.46
CA ARG A 274 14.93 -1.44 -1.67
C ARG A 274 16.33 -1.09 -2.20
N ALA A 275 16.85 0.10 -1.91
CA ALA A 275 18.08 0.60 -2.53
C ALA A 275 18.89 1.51 -1.57
N ASP A 276 19.40 2.62 -2.11
CA ASP A 276 20.41 3.47 -1.47
C ASP A 276 19.90 4.17 -0.20
N GLU A 277 18.58 4.28 -0.02
CA GLU A 277 17.94 4.77 1.20
C GLU A 277 18.19 3.87 2.42
N SER A 278 18.68 2.64 2.21
CA SER A 278 19.06 1.73 3.29
C SER A 278 20.10 2.32 4.24
N LEU A 279 21.10 3.06 3.73
CA LEU A 279 22.10 3.70 4.58
C LEU A 279 21.48 4.78 5.46
N ASP A 280 20.66 5.66 4.89
CA ASP A 280 19.98 6.72 5.62
C ASP A 280 18.99 6.16 6.65
N MET A 281 18.31 5.06 6.33
CA MET A 281 17.45 4.32 7.26
C MET A 281 18.25 3.77 8.44
N LEU A 282 19.37 3.08 8.21
CA LEU A 282 20.19 2.51 9.29
C LEU A 282 20.78 3.64 10.17
N GLN A 283 21.21 4.74 9.56
CA GLN A 283 21.66 5.92 10.32
C GLN A 283 20.54 6.53 11.17
N SER A 284 19.31 6.58 10.66
CA SER A 284 18.16 7.07 11.45
C SER A 284 17.91 6.21 12.69
N MET A 285 18.06 4.90 12.57
CA MET A 285 17.91 3.92 13.67
C MET A 285 18.95 4.09 14.78
N GLN A 286 20.16 4.53 14.44
CA GLN A 286 21.21 4.83 15.43
C GLN A 286 21.04 6.22 16.06
N THR A 287 20.60 7.20 15.28
CA THR A 287 20.68 8.63 15.67
C THR A 287 19.44 9.11 16.40
N GLY A 288 19.17 8.55 17.58
CA GLY A 288 18.19 9.07 18.53
C GLY A 288 16.71 8.86 18.17
N HIS A 289 16.42 8.03 17.15
CA HIS A 289 15.05 7.67 16.76
C HIS A 289 14.86 6.17 16.97
N GLU A 290 14.68 5.79 18.24
CA GLU A 290 14.42 4.39 18.61
C GLU A 290 13.08 3.89 18.09
N GLY A 291 13.01 2.60 17.81
CA GLY A 291 11.75 1.95 17.48
C GLY A 291 11.30 2.15 16.04
N ALA A 292 12.23 2.44 15.13
CA ALA A 292 11.91 2.55 13.71
C ALA A 292 11.47 1.19 13.15
N LEU A 293 10.51 1.23 12.24
CA LEU A 293 9.92 0.04 11.63
C LEU A 293 10.07 0.09 10.11
N THR A 294 10.40 -1.03 9.46
CA THR A 294 10.36 -1.08 8.00
C THR A 294 10.05 -2.47 7.45
N THR A 295 9.86 -2.55 6.13
CA THR A 295 9.89 -3.81 5.39
C THR A 295 11.05 -3.87 4.40
N ILE A 296 11.58 -5.08 4.20
CA ILE A 296 12.58 -5.36 3.18
C ILE A 296 12.24 -6.68 2.49
N HIS A 297 12.42 -6.73 1.17
CA HIS A 297 12.28 -7.99 0.45
C HIS A 297 13.50 -8.90 0.68
N ALA A 298 13.31 -10.06 1.31
CA ALA A 298 14.31 -11.13 1.37
C ALA A 298 13.66 -12.51 1.60
N ASN A 299 14.40 -13.57 1.23
CA ASN A 299 13.92 -14.95 1.30
C ASN A 299 14.12 -15.61 2.68
N SER A 300 14.96 -15.01 3.53
CA SER A 300 15.25 -15.43 4.90
C SER A 300 15.89 -14.28 5.70
N GLY A 301 15.93 -14.40 7.02
CA GLY A 301 16.62 -13.42 7.88
C GLY A 301 18.12 -13.31 7.59
N ARG A 302 18.77 -14.39 7.14
CA ARG A 302 20.18 -14.34 6.71
C ARG A 302 20.35 -13.63 5.36
N ASP A 303 19.48 -13.92 4.40
CA ASP A 303 19.46 -13.24 3.08
C ASP A 303 19.20 -11.73 3.21
N LEU A 304 18.38 -11.34 4.19
CA LEU A 304 18.13 -9.94 4.53
C LEU A 304 19.43 -9.18 4.84
N LEU A 305 20.30 -9.75 5.68
CA LEU A 305 21.55 -9.10 6.09
C LEU A 305 22.49 -8.91 4.90
N SER A 306 22.68 -9.95 4.08
CA SER A 306 23.51 -9.85 2.87
C SER A 306 22.95 -8.85 1.85
N ARG A 307 21.62 -8.74 1.74
CA ARG A 307 20.97 -7.71 0.91
C ARG A 307 21.23 -6.31 1.44
N LEU A 308 21.08 -6.10 2.75
CA LEU A 308 21.40 -4.81 3.38
C LEU A 308 22.86 -4.42 3.16
N GLU A 309 23.80 -5.34 3.35
CA GLU A 309 25.22 -5.08 3.06
C GLU A 309 25.41 -4.61 1.61
N THR A 310 24.78 -5.30 0.66
CA THR A 310 24.86 -4.96 -0.77
C THR A 310 24.23 -3.60 -1.07
N MET A 311 23.08 -3.28 -0.47
CA MET A 311 22.40 -1.99 -0.68
C MET A 311 23.25 -0.83 -0.13
N VAL A 312 23.84 -1.00 1.06
CA VAL A 312 24.69 0.03 1.66
C VAL A 312 25.99 0.21 0.88
N LEU A 313 26.61 -0.87 0.41
CA LEU A 313 27.80 -0.79 -0.46
C LEU A 313 27.54 0.01 -1.74
N ARG A 314 26.33 -0.10 -2.32
CA ARG A 314 25.95 0.69 -3.51
C ARG A 314 25.67 2.15 -3.19
N ALA A 315 25.23 2.44 -1.96
CA ALA A 315 24.92 3.79 -1.52
C ALA A 315 26.18 4.63 -1.24
N SER A 316 27.31 3.99 -0.90
CA SER A 316 28.58 4.66 -0.62
C SER A 316 29.77 3.71 -0.82
N ASP A 317 30.62 4.03 -1.79
CA ASP A 317 31.86 3.29 -2.08
C ASP A 317 32.95 3.46 -1.00
N ASP A 318 32.81 4.45 -0.12
CA ASP A 318 33.83 4.83 0.85
C ASP A 318 33.72 4.11 2.21
N ILE A 319 32.68 3.31 2.44
CA ILE A 319 32.45 2.63 3.72
C ILE A 319 33.01 1.20 3.67
N PRO A 320 34.02 0.85 4.48
CA PRO A 320 34.52 -0.52 4.56
C PRO A 320 33.43 -1.50 4.99
N LEU A 321 33.43 -2.73 4.45
CA LEU A 321 32.43 -3.76 4.76
C LEU A 321 32.29 -4.02 6.27
N GLU A 322 33.39 -3.97 7.03
CA GLU A 322 33.35 -4.12 8.50
C GLU A 322 32.54 -3.00 9.17
N ALA A 323 32.64 -1.77 8.69
CA ALA A 323 31.86 -0.65 9.21
C ALA A 323 30.38 -0.80 8.85
N ILE A 324 30.06 -1.32 7.67
CA ILE A 324 28.68 -1.64 7.25
C ILE A 324 28.08 -2.71 8.16
N LYS A 325 28.80 -3.80 8.44
CA LYS A 325 28.35 -4.84 9.36
C LYS A 325 28.09 -4.30 10.77
N ARG A 326 29.00 -3.47 11.30
CA ARG A 326 28.81 -2.80 12.60
C ARG A 326 27.57 -1.91 12.58
N LEU A 327 27.35 -1.14 11.51
CA LEU A 327 26.17 -0.30 11.34
C LEU A 327 24.89 -1.15 11.36
N ILE A 328 24.82 -2.22 10.57
CA ILE A 328 23.67 -3.14 10.51
C ILE A 328 23.40 -3.73 11.90
N ASN A 329 24.43 -4.29 12.55
CA ASN A 329 24.29 -4.99 13.84
C ASN A 329 23.89 -4.09 15.01
N SER A 330 24.18 -2.79 14.94
CA SER A 330 23.82 -1.82 15.98
C SER A 330 22.53 -1.05 15.66
N SER A 331 22.07 -1.09 14.41
CA SER A 331 20.83 -0.42 14.00
C SER A 331 19.62 -1.33 14.14
N ILE A 332 19.76 -2.61 13.78
CA ILE A 332 18.65 -3.57 13.71
C ILE A 332 18.69 -4.43 14.96
N GLU A 333 17.56 -4.53 15.65
CA GLU A 333 17.46 -5.33 16.87
C GLU A 333 16.62 -6.58 16.63
N ILE A 334 15.51 -6.48 15.89
CA ILE A 334 14.61 -7.61 15.64
C ILE A 334 14.29 -7.73 14.15
N VAL A 335 14.33 -8.96 13.64
CA VAL A 335 13.88 -9.34 12.30
C VAL A 335 12.71 -10.30 12.39
N ILE A 336 11.60 -9.96 11.72
CA ILE A 336 10.42 -10.82 11.59
C ILE A 336 10.33 -11.30 10.14
N GLN A 337 10.47 -12.60 9.91
CA GLN A 337 10.39 -13.18 8.58
C GLN A 337 9.00 -13.73 8.28
N LEU A 338 8.37 -13.23 7.22
CA LEU A 338 7.10 -13.73 6.67
C LEU A 338 7.36 -14.65 5.47
N LYS A 339 6.52 -15.68 5.34
CA LYS A 339 6.42 -16.51 4.13
C LYS A 339 4.98 -16.87 3.81
N ARG A 340 4.75 -17.16 2.53
CA ARG A 340 3.56 -17.88 2.05
C ARG A 340 3.85 -19.37 2.16
N VAL A 341 3.30 -20.04 3.16
CA VAL A 341 3.59 -21.46 3.45
C VAL A 341 2.82 -22.39 2.51
N ASN A 342 1.69 -21.94 1.99
CA ASN A 342 0.95 -22.55 0.88
C ASN A 342 0.09 -21.48 0.18
N TYR A 343 -0.60 -21.83 -0.92
CA TYR A 343 -1.30 -20.87 -1.79
C TYR A 343 -2.22 -19.87 -1.06
N LEU A 344 -2.71 -20.14 0.15
CA LEU A 344 -3.62 -19.23 0.83
C LEU A 344 -3.12 -18.72 2.19
N LYS A 345 -2.08 -19.33 2.79
CA LYS A 345 -1.65 -18.99 4.16
C LYS A 345 -0.35 -18.20 4.16
N ARG A 346 -0.43 -17.00 4.74
CA ARG A 346 0.72 -16.18 5.16
C ARG A 346 1.04 -16.52 6.62
N ARG A 347 2.33 -16.66 6.94
CA ARG A 347 2.81 -17.01 8.29
C ARG A 347 4.05 -16.21 8.61
N VAL A 348 4.20 -15.80 9.87
CA VAL A 348 5.52 -15.55 10.43
C VAL A 348 6.22 -16.90 10.53
N VAL A 349 7.42 -17.01 9.97
CA VAL A 349 8.21 -18.24 9.98
C VAL A 349 9.40 -18.19 10.93
N GLU A 350 9.83 -16.99 11.31
CA GLU A 350 10.97 -16.76 12.17
C GLU A 350 10.88 -15.36 12.79
N ILE A 351 11.21 -15.26 14.07
CA ILE A 351 11.50 -13.99 14.73
C ILE A 351 12.87 -14.13 15.37
N SER A 352 13.79 -13.25 15.01
CA SER A 352 15.19 -13.33 15.39
C SER A 352 15.68 -11.99 15.91
N GLU A 353 16.49 -12.04 16.95
CA GLU A 353 17.25 -10.91 17.46
C GLU A 353 18.61 -10.85 16.75
N ILE A 354 19.00 -9.65 16.31
CA ILE A 354 20.29 -9.40 15.68
C ILE A 354 21.23 -8.85 16.75
N MET A 355 22.40 -9.48 16.86
CA MET A 355 23.42 -9.15 17.85
C MET A 355 24.78 -9.07 17.18
N GLN A 356 25.75 -8.50 17.89
CA GLN A 356 27.14 -8.42 17.46
C GLN A 356 28.03 -9.31 18.33
N ALA A 357 28.86 -10.13 17.70
CA ALA A 357 29.97 -10.84 18.34
C ALA A 357 31.15 -9.89 18.62
N GLU A 358 32.04 -10.26 19.54
CA GLU A 358 33.25 -9.47 19.86
C GLU A 358 34.15 -9.23 18.64
N ASN A 359 34.19 -10.17 17.71
CA ASN A 359 34.95 -10.05 16.45
C ASN A 359 34.24 -9.18 15.38
N GLY A 360 33.06 -8.64 15.69
CA GLY A 360 32.27 -7.79 14.80
C GLY A 360 31.25 -8.55 13.92
N ASP A 361 31.27 -9.88 13.91
CA ASP A 361 30.34 -10.69 13.12
C ASP A 361 28.90 -10.60 13.66
N THR A 362 27.93 -10.79 12.76
CA THR A 362 26.52 -10.82 13.11
C THR A 362 26.13 -12.17 13.74
N ILE A 363 25.54 -12.11 14.92
CA ILE A 363 24.89 -13.24 15.57
C ILE A 363 23.38 -13.10 15.36
N ILE A 364 22.74 -14.16 14.88
CA ILE A 364 21.28 -14.24 14.74
C ILE A 364 20.76 -15.15 15.85
N ASN A 365 20.19 -14.56 16.89
CA ASN A 365 19.54 -15.29 17.98
C ASN A 365 18.07 -15.56 17.62
N GLN A 366 17.74 -16.79 17.22
CA GLN A 366 16.36 -17.13 16.87
C GLN A 366 15.51 -17.26 18.13
N ILE A 367 14.47 -16.45 18.25
CA ILE A 367 13.54 -16.47 19.40
C ILE A 367 12.36 -17.39 19.08
N TYR A 368 11.82 -17.27 17.87
CA TYR A 368 10.69 -18.06 17.39
C TYR A 368 10.98 -18.68 16.04
N LYS A 369 10.50 -19.91 15.82
CA LYS A 369 10.67 -20.64 14.56
C LYS A 369 9.44 -21.45 14.21
N TYR A 370 9.04 -21.39 12.94
CA TYR A 370 7.83 -22.05 12.48
C TYR A 370 8.05 -23.52 12.22
N ASN A 371 7.11 -24.30 12.74
CA ASN A 371 7.06 -25.73 12.63
C ASN A 371 6.04 -26.14 11.56
N TYR A 372 6.57 -26.49 10.39
CA TYR A 372 5.78 -26.89 9.23
C TYR A 372 4.91 -28.13 9.47
N LYS A 373 5.24 -28.97 10.47
CA LYS A 373 4.44 -30.16 10.80
C LYS A 373 3.21 -29.81 11.64
N THR A 374 3.31 -28.80 12.50
CA THR A 374 2.25 -28.42 13.45
C THR A 374 1.47 -27.18 13.03
N ASP A 375 1.90 -26.44 12.00
CA ASP A 375 1.36 -25.12 11.61
C ASP A 375 1.39 -24.12 12.78
N LYS A 376 2.47 -24.14 13.57
CA LYS A 376 2.68 -23.29 14.75
C LYS A 376 4.04 -22.62 14.76
N LEU A 377 4.13 -21.50 15.47
CA LEU A 377 5.38 -20.80 15.72
C LEU A 377 5.92 -21.18 17.11
N ASP A 378 6.95 -22.01 17.16
CA ASP A 378 7.52 -22.52 18.40
C ASP A 378 8.54 -21.51 18.96
N LYS A 379 8.48 -21.25 20.27
CA LYS A 379 9.51 -20.46 20.97
C LYS A 379 10.73 -21.35 21.20
N ILE A 380 11.88 -20.94 20.65
CA ILE A 380 13.13 -21.71 20.69
C ILE A 380 14.28 -20.97 21.39
N GLY A 381 14.09 -19.68 21.69
CA GLY A 381 15.06 -18.83 22.35
C GLY A 381 14.39 -17.72 23.16
N GLU A 382 15.23 -16.94 23.85
CA GLU A 382 14.84 -15.74 24.59
C GLU A 382 15.60 -14.55 24.03
N ILE A 383 14.98 -13.37 24.06
CA ILE A 383 15.65 -12.11 23.76
C ILE A 383 16.78 -11.88 24.77
N LYS A 384 17.94 -11.41 24.31
CA LYS A 384 19.12 -11.18 25.14
C LYS A 384 19.29 -9.73 25.53
N ASN A 385 19.02 -8.81 24.61
CA ASN A 385 19.04 -7.38 24.87
C ASN A 385 17.70 -6.95 25.48
N VAL A 386 17.57 -7.05 26.81
CA VAL A 386 16.34 -6.80 27.56
C VAL A 386 16.20 -5.38 28.12
N GLU A 387 17.22 -4.54 27.99
CA GLU A 387 17.26 -3.21 28.62
C GLU A 387 16.04 -2.35 28.29
N LYS A 388 15.62 -2.34 27.02
CA LYS A 388 14.44 -1.60 26.56
C LYS A 388 13.13 -2.16 27.14
N LEU A 389 13.02 -3.49 27.28
CA LEU A 389 11.86 -4.13 27.91
C LEU A 389 11.80 -3.83 29.41
N GLU A 390 12.96 -3.80 30.09
CA GLU A 390 13.05 -3.45 31.50
C GLU A 390 12.65 -2.00 31.74
N ARG A 391 13.11 -1.06 30.90
CA ARG A 391 12.69 0.35 30.93
C ARG A 391 11.17 0.49 30.83
N LEU A 392 10.55 -0.20 29.86
CA LEU A 392 9.10 -0.18 29.66
C LEU A 392 8.32 -0.69 30.89
N ASN A 393 8.85 -1.69 31.60
CA ASN A 393 8.20 -2.24 32.78
C ASN A 393 8.32 -1.34 34.01
N ASN A 394 9.38 -0.52 34.10
CA ASN A 394 9.59 0.41 35.20
C ASN A 394 8.77 1.72 35.05
N GLU A 395 8.23 1.99 33.87
CA GLU A 395 7.35 3.14 33.59
C GLU A 395 5.86 2.86 33.89
N LYS A 396 5.50 1.59 34.17
CA LYS A 396 4.15 1.16 34.57
C LYS A 396 4.04 1.05 36.09
#